data_AF-A0A929IJT8-F1
#
_entry.id   AF-A0A929IJT8-F1
#
_cell.length_a   1.000
_cell.length_b   1.000
_cell.length_c   1.000
_cell.angle_alpha   90.00
_cell.angle_beta   90.00
_cell.angle_gamma   90.00
#
_symmetry.space_group_name_H-M   'P 1'
#
loop_
_entity.id
_entity.type
_entity.pdbx_description
1 polymer ?
#
loop_
_entity_poly.entity_id
_entity_poly.type
_entity_poly.pdbx_seq_one_letter_code
_entity_poly.pdbx_strand_id
1 'polypeptide(L)' 'VPPYGLQGGEAGAPFRVTIRKADGGESDMPGKANIRLQTGDVVVVDSCGGGGYGPPGKDEQAI' A
#
# COMPACT_ATOMS: atom_id res chain seq x y z
N VAL A 1 0.06 -2.54 9.56
CA VAL A 1 -1.11 -3.36 9.97
C VAL A 1 -2.27 -2.95 9.08
N PRO A 2 -2.91 -3.89 8.36
CA PRO A 2 -4.03 -3.58 7.48
C PRO A 2 -5.29 -3.23 8.29
N PRO A 3 -6.14 -2.32 7.80
CA PRO A 3 -7.47 -2.10 8.38
C PRO A 3 -8.32 -3.37 8.28
N TYR A 4 -8.91 -3.80 9.38
CA TYR A 4 -9.69 -5.04 9.43
C TYR A 4 -11.05 -4.86 8.76
N GLY A 5 -11.55 -5.94 8.14
CA GLY A 5 -12.92 -6.01 7.66
C GLY A 5 -13.90 -6.42 8.77
N LEU A 6 -15.18 -6.19 8.52
CA LEU A 6 -16.27 -6.47 9.46
C LEU A 6 -17.31 -7.41 8.82
N GLN A 7 -17.95 -8.24 9.65
CA GLN A 7 -19.07 -9.12 9.23
C GLN A 7 -18.72 -10.03 8.03
N GLY A 8 -17.48 -10.53 7.98
CA GLY A 8 -16.99 -11.37 6.87
C GLY A 8 -16.32 -10.59 5.73
N GLY A 9 -16.16 -9.27 5.86
CA GLY A 9 -15.38 -8.45 4.93
C GLY A 9 -13.88 -8.68 5.03
N GLU A 10 -13.20 -8.49 3.91
CA GLU A 10 -11.74 -8.64 3.80
C GLU A 10 -10.99 -7.43 4.36
N ALA A 11 -9.72 -7.63 4.73
CA ALA A 11 -8.86 -6.56 5.20
C ALA A 11 -8.46 -5.62 4.05
N GLY A 12 -8.38 -4.33 4.34
CA GLY A 12 -7.91 -3.33 3.38
C GLY A 12 -6.40 -3.42 3.11
N ALA A 13 -5.96 -2.84 2.00
CA ALA A 13 -4.53 -2.74 1.70
C ALA A 13 -3.80 -1.92 2.78
N PRO A 14 -2.64 -2.39 3.29
CA PRO A 14 -1.84 -1.62 4.22
C PRO A 14 -1.16 -0.43 3.53
N PHE A 15 -0.84 0.60 4.31
CA PHE A 15 0.01 1.69 3.85
C PHE A 15 1.39 1.17 3.43
N ARG A 16 1.89 1.63 2.28
CA ARG A 16 3.22 1.27 1.76
C ARG A 16 3.92 2.51 1.22
N VAL A 17 5.23 2.56 1.45
CA VAL A 17 6.10 3.57 0.82
C VAL A 17 7.23 2.84 0.13
N THR A 18 7.44 3.21 -1.12
CA THR A 18 8.45 2.59 -1.97
C THR A 18 9.31 3.67 -2.61
N ILE A 19 10.62 3.44 -2.64
CA ILE A 19 11.57 4.33 -3.30
C ILE A 19 12.01 3.67 -4.61
N ARG A 20 11.63 4.28 -5.72
CA ARG A 20 12.17 3.93 -7.03
C ARG A 20 13.41 4.77 -7.28
N LYS A 21 14.54 4.11 -7.40
CA LYS A 21 15.83 4.72 -7.66
C LYS A 21 15.93 5.19 -9.11
N ALA A 22 16.67 6.27 -9.32
CA ALA A 22 16.93 6.78 -10.67
C ALA A 22 17.60 5.74 -11.61
N ASP A 23 18.32 4.77 -11.05
CA ASP A 23 18.97 3.66 -11.77
C ASP A 23 18.04 2.48 -12.08
N GLY A 24 16.75 2.58 -11.70
CA GLY A 24 15.74 1.55 -11.91
C GLY A 24 15.58 0.56 -10.75
N GLY A 25 16.37 0.69 -9.69
CA GLY A 25 16.17 -0.09 -8.46
C GLY A 25 14.88 0.29 -7.73
N GLU A 26 14.35 -0.62 -6.91
CA GLU A 26 13.19 -0.34 -6.06
C GLU A 26 13.44 -0.88 -4.65
N SER A 27 13.04 -0.11 -3.63
CA SER A 27 13.20 -0.50 -2.23
C SER A 27 12.01 -0.10 -1.39
N ASP A 28 11.52 -1.03 -0.57
CA ASP A 28 10.45 -0.77 0.39
C ASP A 28 10.97 -0.03 1.61
N MET A 29 10.16 0.89 2.12
CA MET A 29 10.44 1.58 3.36
C MET A 29 9.77 0.91 4.56
N PRO A 30 10.49 0.75 5.68
CA PRO A 30 9.86 0.32 6.92
C PRO A 30 8.96 1.45 7.45
N GLY A 31 8.03 1.12 8.36
CA GLY A 31 6.99 2.03 8.83
C GLY A 31 7.48 3.36 9.43
N LYS A 32 8.77 3.48 9.75
CA LYS A 32 9.44 4.75 10.05
C LYS A 32 10.91 4.66 9.66
N ALA A 33 11.36 5.55 8.79
CA ALA A 33 12.76 5.65 8.39
C ALA A 33 13.14 7.08 8.03
N ASN A 34 14.44 7.37 8.09
CA ASN A 34 15.04 8.52 7.44
C ASN A 34 15.94 7.99 6.32
N ILE A 35 15.81 8.55 5.12
CA ILE A 35 16.63 8.17 3.98
C ILE A 35 17.13 9.41 3.26
N ARG A 36 18.30 9.28 2.62
CA ARG A 36 18.79 10.29 1.67
C ARG A 36 18.35 9.90 0.28
N LEU A 37 17.59 10.78 -0.35
CA LEU A 37 17.20 10.67 -1.75
C LEU A 37 18.29 11.29 -2.62
N GLN A 38 18.39 10.81 -3.85
CA GLN A 38 19.21 11.42 -4.90
C GLN A 38 18.30 12.06 -5.95
N THR A 39 18.83 12.98 -6.74
CA THR A 39 18.10 13.56 -7.86
C THR A 39 17.65 12.45 -8.81
N GLY A 40 16.36 12.44 -9.14
CA GLY A 40 15.75 11.42 -9.99
C GLY A 40 15.14 10.23 -9.24
N ASP A 41 15.38 10.09 -7.93
CA ASP A 41 14.64 9.13 -7.12
C ASP A 41 13.16 9.56 -7.00
N VAL A 42 12.26 8.57 -7.00
CA VAL A 42 10.82 8.76 -6.87
C VAL A 42 10.32 8.09 -5.60
N VAL A 43 9.62 8.86 -4.76
CA VAL A 43 8.92 8.35 -3.59
C VAL A 43 7.47 8.04 -4.00
N VAL A 44 7.09 6.77 -3.93
CA VAL A 44 5.72 6.32 -4.14
C VAL A 44 5.08 6.08 -2.78
N VAL A 45 3.93 6.70 -2.54
CA VAL A 45 3.18 6.58 -1.29
C VAL A 45 1.81 6.01 -1.62
N ASP A 46 1.61 4.75 -1.25
CA ASP A 46 0.33 4.07 -1.40
C ASP A 46 -0.46 4.24 -0.10
N SER A 47 -1.48 5.08 -0.15
CA SER A 47 -2.40 5.27 0.97
C SER A 47 -3.11 3.96 1.31
N CYS A 48 -3.41 3.75 2.59
CA CYS A 48 -4.15 2.57 3.02
C CYS A 48 -5.58 2.57 2.45
N GLY A 49 -6.09 1.37 2.17
CA GLY A 49 -7.50 1.13 1.87
C GLY A 49 -8.30 0.81 3.13
N GLY A 50 -9.60 1.06 3.11
CA GLY A 50 -10.51 0.63 4.18
C GLY A 50 -10.76 -0.89 4.17
N GLY A 51 -11.08 -1.47 5.33
CA GLY A 51 -11.56 -2.84 5.40
C GLY A 51 -13.00 -2.96 4.86
N GLY A 52 -13.29 -4.07 4.19
CA GLY A 52 -14.61 -4.33 3.63
C GLY A 52 -15.66 -4.64 4.71
N TYR A 53 -16.93 -4.54 4.33
CA TYR A 53 -18.06 -4.96 5.15
C TYR A 53 -18.88 -6.03 4.43
N GLY A 54 -19.17 -7.13 5.13
CA GLY A 54 -19.89 -8.26 4.54
C GLY A 54 -18.99 -9.15 3.66
N PRO A 55 -19.39 -10.40 3.39
CA PRO A 55 -18.63 -11.27 2.51
C PRO A 55 -18.49 -10.63 1.12
N PRO A 56 -17.32 -10.73 0.48
CA PRO A 56 -17.13 -10.19 -0.87
C PRO A 56 -18.20 -10.78 -1.79
N GLY A 57 -18.96 -9.89 -2.44
CA GLY A 57 -19.92 -10.30 -3.45
C GLY A 57 -19.18 -11.04 -4.56
N LYS A 58 -19.78 -12.10 -5.11
CA LYS A 58 -19.12 -12.95 -6.12
C LYS A 58 -18.70 -12.21 -7.40
N ASP A 59 -19.10 -10.95 -7.61
CA ASP A 59 -18.89 -10.22 -8.85
C ASP A 59 -18.61 -8.72 -8.61
N GLU A 60 -17.53 -8.36 -7.93
CA GLU A 60 -17.00 -6.99 -7.98
C GLU A 60 -15.50 -7.03 -8.29
N GLN A 61 -15.19 -7.42 -9.54
CA GLN A 61 -13.88 -7.14 -10.12
C GLN A 61 -13.83 -5.64 -10.40
N ALA A 62 -13.16 -4.89 -9.53
CA ALA A 62 -12.83 -3.50 -9.77
C ALA A 62 -12.00 -3.39 -11.08
N ILE A 63 -12.53 -2.63 -12.04
CA ILE A 63 -11.90 -2.28 -13.33
C ILE A 63 -10.70 -1.36 -13.08
#